data_AF-A0A1I0V0E5-F1
#
_entry.id   AF-A0A1I0V0E5-F1
#
_cell.length_a   1.000
_cell.length_b   1.000
_cell.length_c   1.000
_cell.angle_alpha   90.00
_cell.angle_beta   90.00
_cell.angle_gamma   90.00
#
_symmetry.space_group_name_H-M   'P 1'
#
loop_
_entity.id
_entity.type
_entity.pdbx_description
1 polymer ?
#
loop_
_entity_poly.entity_id
_entity_poly.type
_entity_poly.pdbx_seq_one_letter_code
_entity_poly.pdbx_strand_id
1 'polypeptide(L)'
;MSDIKTTTMRLSEDTIKSFRTIAEQEGFTQEQCMAYLVDIFQMQSAKEIMADRKKEIETFEDYIHKLMNLYMGSLEISINAEDKIKDKFSGDLESKDKLIIKLNEELTELKSTIKTKDKERKKVEESLERNSKEYETMEALVSQNKTILEKIQEENLKLKEDLKNFKGKDKEIIDLEKEVKTLISKLEDSNLFIKKKDLQIESLENQIVLYKNNYEEVKNEIKIEKTYTEKKFNSTLDKHKEEITQIKSAIEKEFEKKFQERLNFEKEKFLLEKEKELIELEKALTRKEKKGEDKKE
;
A
#
# COMPACT_ATOMS: atom_id res chain seq x y z
N MET A 1 -137.59 50.70 6.20
CA MET A 1 -137.68 49.23 6.14
C MET A 1 -139.06 48.90 5.58
N SER A 2 -139.13 48.53 4.31
CA SER A 2 -140.38 48.04 3.72
C SER A 2 -140.52 46.57 4.12
N ASP A 3 -141.58 46.25 4.87
CA ASP A 3 -141.94 44.86 5.21
C ASP A 3 -142.05 44.04 3.92
N ILE A 4 -141.08 43.15 3.68
CA ILE A 4 -141.20 42.13 2.64
C ILE A 4 -142.24 41.13 3.16
N LYS A 5 -143.47 41.24 2.65
CA LYS A 5 -144.53 40.26 2.94
C LYS A 5 -144.12 38.90 2.39
N THR A 6 -143.94 37.94 3.29
CA THR A 6 -143.70 36.55 2.91
C THR A 6 -144.89 36.05 2.09
N THR A 7 -144.63 35.75 0.82
CA THR A 7 -145.65 35.27 -0.12
C THR A 7 -145.37 33.80 -0.42
N THR A 8 -146.29 32.92 -0.03
CA THR A 8 -146.10 31.48 -0.16
C THR A 8 -146.56 31.01 -1.56
N MET A 9 -145.61 30.67 -2.43
CA MET A 9 -145.91 29.99 -3.69
C MET A 9 -145.96 28.46 -3.47
N ARG A 10 -146.99 27.80 -4.01
CA ARG A 10 -147.08 26.33 -3.99
C ARG A 10 -146.33 25.78 -5.21
N LEU A 11 -145.14 25.27 -4.97
CA LEU A 11 -144.33 24.54 -5.95
C LEU A 11 -144.21 23.08 -5.53
N SER A 12 -143.97 22.18 -6.48
CA SER A 12 -143.65 20.79 -6.14
C SER A 12 -142.29 20.70 -5.45
N GLU A 13 -142.08 19.68 -4.61
CA GLU A 13 -140.78 19.47 -3.97
C GLU A 13 -139.64 19.32 -4.99
N ASP A 14 -139.92 18.69 -6.13
CA ASP A 14 -138.94 18.51 -7.20
C ASP A 14 -138.55 19.85 -7.84
N THR A 15 -139.53 20.73 -8.10
CA THR A 15 -139.27 22.09 -8.60
C THR A 15 -138.43 22.90 -7.64
N ILE A 16 -138.70 22.82 -6.33
CA ILE A 16 -137.94 23.54 -5.30
C ILE A 16 -136.50 23.03 -5.25
N LYS A 17 -136.29 21.71 -5.33
CA LYS A 17 -134.93 21.12 -5.34
C LYS A 17 -134.14 21.55 -6.57
N SER A 18 -134.70 21.39 -7.77
CA SER A 18 -134.02 21.80 -9.01
C SER A 18 -133.67 23.29 -8.99
N PHE A 19 -134.57 24.15 -8.52
CA PHE A 19 -134.33 25.59 -8.43
C PHE A 19 -133.18 25.94 -7.48
N ARG A 20 -133.07 25.26 -6.32
CA ARG A 20 -131.94 25.45 -5.40
C ARG A 20 -130.61 25.03 -6.01
N THR A 21 -130.58 23.87 -6.66
CA THR A 21 -129.35 23.37 -7.29
C THR A 21 -128.85 24.33 -8.36
N ILE A 22 -129.76 24.89 -9.19
CA ILE A 22 -129.41 25.87 -10.21
C ILE A 22 -128.84 27.15 -9.57
N ALA A 23 -129.50 27.67 -8.53
CA ALA A 23 -129.04 28.87 -7.83
C ALA A 23 -127.65 28.68 -7.20
N GLU A 24 -127.38 27.53 -6.58
CA GLU A 24 -126.09 27.22 -5.95
C GLU A 24 -124.95 27.05 -6.98
N GLN A 25 -125.22 26.42 -8.13
CA GLN A 25 -124.23 26.23 -9.20
C GLN A 25 -123.77 27.56 -9.82
N GLU A 26 -124.70 28.49 -10.01
CA GLU A 26 -124.43 29.82 -10.58
C GLU A 26 -124.06 30.86 -9.51
N GLY A 27 -124.00 30.48 -8.23
CA GLY A 27 -123.62 31.36 -7.13
C GLY A 27 -124.67 32.42 -6.73
N PHE A 28 -125.93 32.22 -7.09
CA PHE A 28 -127.04 33.13 -6.75
C PHE A 28 -127.80 32.71 -5.49
N THR A 29 -128.35 33.68 -4.77
CA THR A 29 -129.39 33.41 -3.76
C THR A 29 -130.72 33.05 -4.43
N GLN A 30 -131.61 32.33 -3.73
CA GLN A 30 -132.93 31.95 -4.29
C GLN A 30 -133.75 33.18 -4.73
N GLU A 31 -133.66 34.29 -3.99
CA GLU A 31 -134.32 35.57 -4.35
C GLU A 31 -133.72 36.16 -5.62
N GLN A 32 -132.38 36.19 -5.76
CA GLN A 32 -131.71 36.67 -6.96
C GLN A 32 -132.04 35.81 -8.18
N CYS A 33 -132.06 34.48 -8.01
CA CYS A 33 -132.44 33.56 -9.08
C CYS A 33 -133.90 33.78 -9.52
N MET A 34 -134.80 34.03 -8.57
CA MET A 34 -136.23 34.28 -8.87
C MET A 34 -136.43 35.64 -9.54
N ALA A 35 -135.76 36.69 -9.06
CA ALA A 35 -135.77 38.01 -9.68
C ALA A 35 -135.22 37.96 -11.12
N TYR A 36 -134.12 37.24 -11.33
CA TYR A 36 -133.54 37.05 -12.66
C TYR A 36 -134.48 36.29 -13.60
N LEU A 37 -135.16 35.25 -13.10
CA LEU A 37 -136.17 34.52 -13.89
C LEU A 37 -137.34 35.44 -14.28
N VAL A 38 -137.81 36.27 -13.35
CA VAL A 38 -138.85 37.26 -13.61
C VAL A 38 -138.39 38.28 -14.66
N ASP A 39 -137.16 38.78 -14.56
CA ASP A 39 -136.58 39.70 -15.55
C ASP A 39 -136.48 39.05 -16.94
N ILE A 40 -136.06 37.79 -17.05
CA ILE A 40 -136.05 37.05 -18.32
C ILE A 40 -137.46 36.95 -18.91
N PHE A 41 -138.45 36.54 -18.11
CA PHE A 41 -139.83 36.42 -18.57
C PHE A 41 -140.44 37.77 -18.95
N GLN A 42 -140.10 38.85 -18.24
CA GLN A 42 -140.51 40.21 -18.56
C GLN A 42 -139.84 40.72 -19.84
N MET A 43 -138.55 40.46 -20.02
CA MET A 43 -137.83 40.77 -21.27
C MET A 43 -138.45 40.03 -22.45
N GLN A 44 -138.77 38.75 -22.28
CA GLN A 44 -139.37 37.93 -23.33
C GLN A 44 -140.81 38.39 -23.66
N SER A 45 -141.59 38.77 -22.65
CA SER A 45 -142.92 39.39 -22.84
C SER A 45 -142.83 40.77 -23.51
N ALA A 46 -141.84 41.60 -23.13
CA ALA A 46 -141.58 42.89 -23.77
C ALA A 46 -141.16 42.73 -25.24
N LYS A 47 -140.44 41.65 -25.57
CA LYS A 47 -140.02 41.28 -26.94
C LYS A 47 -141.21 40.90 -27.82
N GLU A 48 -142.27 40.32 -27.26
CA GLU A 48 -143.54 40.02 -27.96
C GLU A 48 -144.39 41.28 -28.20
N ILE A 49 -144.40 42.23 -27.25
CA ILE A 49 -145.16 43.48 -27.36
C ILE A 49 -144.47 44.48 -28.31
N MET A 50 -143.13 44.48 -28.38
CA MET A 50 -142.33 45.34 -29.27
C MET A 50 -142.03 44.69 -30.64
N ALA A 51 -143.04 44.11 -31.29
CA ALA A 51 -142.88 43.39 -32.55
C ALA A 51 -142.14 44.20 -33.66
N ASP A 52 -142.31 45.53 -33.70
CA ASP A 52 -141.63 46.42 -34.66
C ASP A 52 -140.12 46.62 -34.39
N ARG A 53 -139.63 46.36 -33.17
CA ARG A 53 -138.21 46.52 -32.78
C ARG A 53 -137.50 45.20 -32.46
N LYS A 54 -138.16 44.07 -32.65
CA LYS A 54 -137.62 42.72 -32.39
C LYS A 54 -136.25 42.49 -33.03
N LYS A 55 -136.07 42.90 -34.29
CA LYS A 55 -134.78 42.80 -35.00
C LYS A 55 -133.67 43.62 -34.34
N GLU A 56 -133.96 44.81 -33.81
CA GLU A 56 -132.97 45.64 -33.12
C GLU A 56 -132.52 45.00 -31.81
N ILE A 57 -133.45 44.38 -31.07
CA ILE A 57 -133.16 43.66 -29.83
C ILE A 57 -132.32 42.40 -30.11
N GLU A 58 -132.69 41.60 -31.12
CA GLU A 58 -131.89 40.44 -31.56
C GLU A 58 -130.48 40.87 -31.98
N THR A 59 -130.36 41.99 -32.71
CA THR A 59 -129.05 42.53 -33.11
C THR A 59 -128.21 42.99 -31.90
N PHE A 60 -128.85 43.58 -30.88
CA PHE A 60 -128.18 43.94 -29.63
C PHE A 60 -127.72 42.71 -28.84
N GLU A 61 -128.56 41.69 -28.70
CA GLU A 61 -128.20 40.41 -28.07
C GLU A 61 -127.02 39.75 -28.80
N ASP A 62 -127.00 39.78 -30.13
CA ASP A 62 -125.88 39.30 -30.94
C ASP A 62 -124.59 40.09 -30.66
N TYR A 63 -124.67 41.41 -30.47
CA TYR A 63 -123.51 42.21 -30.09
C TYR A 63 -123.02 41.89 -28.67
N ILE A 64 -123.93 41.64 -27.72
CA ILE A 64 -123.57 41.20 -26.37
C ILE A 64 -122.90 39.83 -26.41
N HIS A 65 -123.43 38.87 -27.16
CA HIS A 65 -122.79 37.55 -27.34
C HIS A 65 -121.42 37.67 -27.99
N LYS A 66 -121.25 38.54 -29.00
CA LYS A 66 -119.94 38.81 -29.62
C LYS A 66 -118.95 39.41 -28.61
N LEU A 67 -119.38 40.37 -27.80
CA LEU A 67 -118.57 40.97 -26.74
C LEU A 67 -118.16 39.93 -25.69
N MET A 68 -119.10 39.07 -25.27
CA MET A 68 -118.84 38.01 -24.31
C MET A 68 -117.86 36.97 -24.86
N ASN A 69 -118.01 36.58 -26.13
CA ASN A 69 -117.06 35.69 -26.81
C ASN A 69 -115.67 36.31 -26.95
N LEU A 70 -115.58 37.60 -27.28
CA LEU A 70 -114.28 38.32 -27.33
C LEU A 70 -113.62 38.39 -25.95
N TYR A 71 -114.40 38.65 -24.90
CA TYR A 71 -113.91 38.67 -23.53
C TYR A 71 -113.41 37.30 -23.08
N MET A 72 -114.20 36.24 -23.29
CA MET A 72 -113.80 34.86 -23.00
C MET A 72 -112.56 34.46 -23.79
N GLY A 73 -112.50 34.80 -25.08
CA GLY A 73 -111.31 34.57 -25.91
C GLY A 73 -110.07 35.31 -25.40
N SER A 74 -110.21 36.55 -24.91
CA SER A 74 -109.10 37.29 -24.30
C SER A 74 -108.61 36.65 -23.00
N LEU A 75 -109.53 36.17 -22.16
CA LEU A 75 -109.18 35.44 -20.93
C LEU A 75 -108.45 34.14 -21.25
N GLU A 76 -108.95 33.36 -22.20
CA GLU A 76 -108.34 32.11 -22.64
C GLU A 76 -106.95 32.34 -23.24
N ILE A 77 -106.77 33.39 -24.05
CA ILE A 77 -105.45 33.79 -24.56
C ILE A 77 -104.50 34.15 -23.41
N SER A 78 -104.97 34.89 -22.40
CA SER A 78 -104.15 35.27 -21.24
C SER A 78 -103.71 34.06 -20.43
N ILE A 79 -104.63 33.15 -20.11
CA ILE A 79 -104.33 31.91 -19.37
C ILE A 79 -103.32 31.06 -20.16
N ASN A 80 -103.57 30.85 -21.46
CA ASN A 80 -102.65 30.10 -22.31
C ASN A 80 -101.26 30.76 -22.44
N ALA A 81 -101.18 32.09 -22.40
CA ALA A 81 -99.91 32.81 -22.42
C ALA A 81 -99.14 32.62 -21.10
N GLU A 82 -99.82 32.71 -19.95
CA GLU A 82 -99.23 32.45 -18.64
C GLU A 82 -98.72 31.01 -18.50
N ASP A 83 -99.51 30.02 -18.93
CA ASP A 83 -99.10 28.61 -18.91
C ASP A 83 -97.86 28.37 -19.77
N LYS A 84 -97.83 28.93 -20.99
CA LYS A 84 -96.64 28.84 -21.87
C LYS A 84 -95.40 29.49 -21.25
N ILE A 85 -95.58 30.63 -20.59
CA ILE A 85 -94.49 31.33 -19.89
C ILE A 85 -93.97 30.46 -18.74
N LYS A 86 -94.87 29.90 -17.94
CA LYS A 86 -94.54 29.02 -16.82
C LYS A 86 -93.81 27.76 -17.27
N ASP A 87 -94.29 27.10 -18.33
CA ASP A 87 -93.64 25.92 -18.91
C ASP A 87 -92.24 26.24 -19.40
N LYS A 88 -92.06 27.37 -20.11
CA LYS A 88 -90.75 27.81 -20.57
C LYS A 88 -89.80 28.08 -19.40
N PHE A 89 -90.26 28.79 -18.37
CA PHE A 89 -89.45 29.05 -17.19
C PHE A 89 -89.09 27.76 -16.44
N SER A 90 -90.03 26.82 -16.30
CA SER A 90 -89.77 25.52 -15.68
C SER A 90 -88.72 24.73 -16.47
N GLY A 91 -88.83 24.68 -17.79
CA GLY A 91 -87.86 24.02 -18.66
C GLY A 91 -86.47 24.66 -18.59
N ASP A 92 -86.39 26.00 -18.58
CA ASP A 92 -85.11 26.72 -18.41
C ASP A 92 -84.49 26.46 -17.04
N LEU A 93 -85.30 26.38 -15.98
CA LEU A 93 -84.84 26.12 -14.61
C LEU A 93 -84.29 24.69 -14.49
N GLU A 94 -85.02 23.70 -14.99
CA GLU A 94 -84.57 22.30 -15.03
C GLU A 94 -83.28 22.12 -15.85
N SER A 95 -83.17 22.82 -16.97
CA SER A 95 -81.97 22.80 -17.81
C SER A 95 -80.75 23.37 -17.08
N LYS A 96 -80.94 24.49 -16.38
CA LYS A 96 -79.90 25.10 -15.54
C LYS A 96 -79.52 24.20 -14.35
N ASP A 97 -80.49 23.58 -13.69
CA ASP A 97 -80.22 22.65 -12.59
C ASP A 97 -79.42 21.44 -13.06
N LYS A 98 -79.77 20.86 -14.21
CA LYS A 98 -78.99 19.77 -14.83
C LYS A 98 -77.56 20.22 -15.14
N LEU A 99 -77.38 21.45 -15.63
CA LEU A 99 -76.05 22.00 -15.89
C LEU A 99 -75.25 22.21 -14.59
N ILE A 100 -75.89 22.70 -13.52
CA ILE A 100 -75.26 22.89 -12.21
C ILE A 100 -74.82 21.55 -11.63
N ILE A 101 -75.65 20.52 -11.72
CA ILE A 101 -75.30 19.17 -11.27
C ILE A 101 -74.07 18.68 -12.02
N LYS A 102 -74.09 18.76 -13.36
CA LYS A 102 -72.98 18.33 -14.20
C LYS A 102 -71.67 19.06 -13.87
N LEU A 103 -71.74 20.39 -13.71
CA LEU A 103 -70.57 21.20 -13.35
C LEU A 103 -70.02 20.84 -11.96
N ASN A 104 -70.90 20.53 -11.00
CA ASN A 104 -70.47 20.08 -9.68
C ASN A 104 -69.81 18.70 -9.74
N GLU A 105 -70.34 17.77 -10.52
CA GLU A 105 -69.73 16.46 -10.75
C GLU A 105 -68.33 16.61 -11.35
N GLU A 106 -68.18 17.37 -12.44
CA GLU A 106 -66.89 17.67 -13.08
C GLU A 106 -65.90 18.32 -12.08
N LEU A 107 -66.37 19.24 -11.25
CA LEU A 107 -65.55 19.91 -10.25
C LEU A 107 -65.07 18.93 -9.16
N THR A 108 -65.92 18.01 -8.72
CA THR A 108 -65.54 16.97 -7.75
C THR A 108 -64.53 15.99 -8.33
N GLU A 109 -64.71 15.57 -9.58
CA GLU A 109 -63.79 14.69 -10.29
C GLU A 109 -62.42 15.37 -10.50
N LEU A 110 -62.43 16.64 -10.89
CA LEU A 110 -61.21 17.43 -11.06
C LEU A 110 -60.46 17.59 -9.73
N LYS A 111 -61.17 17.87 -8.62
CA LYS A 111 -60.57 17.92 -7.27
C LYS A 111 -59.96 16.58 -6.86
N SER A 112 -60.61 15.46 -7.18
CA SER A 112 -60.09 14.12 -6.91
C SER A 112 -58.81 13.84 -7.73
N THR A 113 -58.83 14.22 -9.00
CA THR A 113 -57.69 14.10 -9.92
C THR A 113 -56.51 14.95 -9.47
N ILE A 114 -56.75 16.19 -9.04
CA ILE A 114 -55.70 17.06 -8.48
C ILE A 114 -55.10 16.40 -7.23
N LYS A 115 -55.91 15.91 -6.29
CA LYS A 115 -55.40 15.24 -5.08
C LYS A 115 -54.57 14.00 -5.38
N THR A 116 -54.94 13.22 -6.38
CA THR A 116 -54.18 12.02 -6.78
C THR A 116 -52.87 12.41 -7.46
N LYS A 117 -52.91 13.36 -8.40
CA LYS A 117 -51.70 13.89 -9.06
C LYS A 117 -50.73 14.54 -8.08
N ASP A 118 -51.24 15.24 -7.07
CA ASP A 118 -50.41 15.87 -6.05
C ASP A 118 -49.72 14.84 -5.12
N LYS A 119 -50.41 13.73 -4.82
CA LYS A 119 -49.80 12.56 -4.14
C LYS A 119 -48.73 11.90 -5.00
N GLU A 120 -48.98 11.71 -6.29
CA GLU A 120 -47.99 11.18 -7.23
C GLU A 120 -46.77 12.09 -7.34
N ARG A 121 -46.98 13.41 -7.45
CA ARG A 121 -45.92 14.42 -7.47
C ARG A 121 -45.03 14.32 -6.23
N LYS A 122 -45.62 14.24 -5.03
CA LYS A 122 -44.85 14.09 -3.77
C LYS A 122 -44.02 12.80 -3.74
N LYS A 123 -44.58 11.67 -4.19
CA LYS A 123 -43.83 10.41 -4.27
C LYS A 123 -42.64 10.50 -5.23
N VAL A 124 -42.83 11.16 -6.37
CA VAL A 124 -41.75 11.39 -7.33
C VAL A 124 -40.68 12.32 -6.75
N GLU A 125 -41.09 13.38 -6.05
CA GLU A 125 -40.20 14.34 -5.38
C GLU A 125 -39.36 13.64 -4.29
N GLU A 126 -39.98 12.81 -3.45
CA GLU A 126 -39.29 11.97 -2.45
C GLU A 126 -38.30 10.97 -3.08
N SER A 127 -38.71 10.31 -4.17
CA SER A 127 -37.84 9.38 -4.90
C SER A 127 -36.67 10.09 -5.57
N LEU A 128 -36.89 11.30 -6.09
CA LEU A 128 -35.83 12.11 -6.71
C LEU A 128 -34.81 12.54 -5.66
N GLU A 129 -35.27 13.00 -4.49
CA GLU A 129 -34.38 13.39 -3.40
C GLU A 129 -33.56 12.21 -2.88
N ARG A 130 -34.18 11.02 -2.75
CA ARG A 130 -33.47 9.79 -2.38
C ARG A 130 -32.39 9.43 -3.41
N ASN A 131 -32.74 9.44 -4.70
CA ASN A 131 -31.78 9.15 -5.77
C ASN A 131 -30.65 10.18 -5.82
N SER A 132 -30.93 11.46 -5.55
CA SER A 132 -29.90 12.50 -5.49
C SER A 132 -28.88 12.21 -4.39
N LYS A 133 -29.34 11.86 -3.18
CA LYS A 133 -28.46 11.49 -2.06
C LYS A 133 -27.64 10.23 -2.38
N GLU A 134 -28.23 9.25 -3.04
CA GLU A 134 -27.54 8.03 -3.46
C GLU A 134 -26.51 8.29 -4.56
N TYR A 135 -26.77 9.26 -5.44
CA TYR A 135 -25.80 9.70 -6.44
C TYR A 135 -24.59 10.39 -5.78
N GLU A 136 -24.83 11.30 -4.83
CA GLU A 136 -23.76 12.00 -4.10
C GLU A 136 -22.86 11.01 -3.32
N THR A 137 -23.43 9.99 -2.68
CA THR A 137 -22.65 8.97 -1.98
C THR A 137 -21.84 8.12 -2.95
N MET A 138 -22.43 7.75 -4.09
CA MET A 138 -21.73 7.00 -5.14
C MET A 138 -20.57 7.81 -5.74
N GLU A 139 -20.77 9.10 -5.99
CA GLU A 139 -19.73 10.01 -6.47
C GLU A 139 -18.57 10.12 -5.48
N ALA A 140 -18.87 10.24 -4.18
CA ALA A 140 -17.85 10.24 -3.13
C ALA A 140 -17.04 8.93 -3.09
N LEU A 141 -17.71 7.77 -3.22
CA LEU A 141 -17.06 6.46 -3.29
C LEU A 141 -16.18 6.32 -4.53
N VAL A 142 -16.62 6.81 -5.70
CA VAL A 142 -15.82 6.80 -6.93
C VAL A 142 -14.56 7.64 -6.76
N SER A 143 -14.68 8.84 -6.17
CA SER A 143 -13.53 9.70 -5.88
C SER A 143 -12.54 9.06 -4.91
N GLN A 144 -13.04 8.43 -3.84
CA GLN A 144 -12.20 7.67 -2.90
C GLN A 144 -11.50 6.49 -3.59
N ASN A 145 -12.22 5.71 -4.38
CA ASN A 145 -11.66 4.57 -5.11
C ASN A 145 -10.58 5.00 -6.10
N LYS A 146 -10.76 6.14 -6.79
CA LYS A 146 -9.75 6.71 -7.68
C LYS A 146 -8.46 7.03 -6.91
N THR A 147 -8.58 7.67 -5.75
CA THR A 147 -7.44 7.99 -4.89
C THR A 147 -6.71 6.74 -4.39
N ILE A 148 -7.46 5.69 -4.01
CA ILE A 148 -6.87 4.40 -3.60
C ILE A 148 -6.13 3.76 -4.77
N LEU A 149 -6.71 3.80 -5.97
CA LEU A 149 -6.12 3.20 -7.16
C LEU A 149 -4.80 3.90 -7.56
N GLU A 150 -4.76 5.23 -7.45
CA GLU A 150 -3.53 6.02 -7.63
C GLU A 150 -2.44 5.61 -6.61
N LYS A 151 -2.78 5.46 -5.32
CA LYS A 151 -1.83 4.98 -4.30
C LYS A 151 -1.30 3.59 -4.58
N ILE A 152 -2.18 2.65 -4.96
CA ILE A 152 -1.78 1.28 -5.32
C ILE A 152 -0.85 1.29 -6.55
N GLN A 153 -1.08 2.18 -7.52
CA GLN A 153 -0.20 2.33 -8.67
C GLN A 153 1.19 2.85 -8.26
N GLU A 154 1.26 3.85 -7.39
CA GLU A 154 2.51 4.36 -6.85
C GLU A 154 3.30 3.30 -6.06
N GLU A 155 2.62 2.53 -5.20
CA GLU A 155 3.23 1.43 -4.46
C GLU A 155 3.76 0.33 -5.38
N ASN A 156 3.00 -0.03 -6.43
CA ASN A 156 3.46 -0.99 -7.43
C ASN A 156 4.69 -0.51 -8.20
N LEU A 157 4.80 0.80 -8.48
CA LEU A 157 5.99 1.36 -9.10
C LEU A 157 7.21 1.25 -8.18
N LYS A 158 7.06 1.60 -6.89
CA LYS A 158 8.11 1.46 -5.87
C LYS A 158 8.56 0.00 -5.72
N LEU A 159 7.62 -0.94 -5.61
CA LEU A 159 7.92 -2.37 -5.52
C LEU A 159 8.67 -2.90 -6.76
N LYS A 160 8.33 -2.42 -7.95
CA LYS A 160 9.06 -2.77 -9.18
C LYS A 160 10.49 -2.25 -9.16
N GLU A 161 10.70 -1.04 -8.64
CA GLU A 161 12.02 -0.45 -8.48
C GLU A 161 12.85 -1.24 -7.44
N ASP A 162 12.27 -1.56 -6.29
CA ASP A 162 12.91 -2.38 -5.27
C ASP A 162 13.31 -3.76 -5.81
N LEU A 163 12.42 -4.43 -6.55
CA LEU A 163 12.72 -5.70 -7.20
C LEU A 163 13.88 -5.60 -8.20
N LYS A 164 13.99 -4.49 -8.92
CA LYS A 164 15.12 -4.24 -9.82
C LYS A 164 16.42 -4.06 -9.04
N ASN A 165 16.37 -3.35 -7.91
CA ASN A 165 17.51 -3.16 -7.01
C ASN A 165 17.97 -4.48 -6.37
N PHE A 166 17.05 -5.32 -5.89
CA PHE A 166 17.37 -6.65 -5.35
C PHE A 166 18.02 -7.54 -6.40
N LYS A 167 17.47 -7.60 -7.63
CA LYS A 167 18.10 -8.35 -8.74
C LYS A 167 19.51 -7.83 -9.07
N GLY A 168 19.78 -6.55 -8.85
CA GLY A 168 21.13 -5.98 -8.98
C GLY A 168 22.07 -6.53 -7.91
N LYS A 169 21.65 -6.49 -6.64
CA LYS A 169 22.41 -7.04 -5.52
C LYS A 169 22.66 -8.54 -5.65
N ASP A 170 21.68 -9.32 -6.13
CA ASP A 170 21.85 -10.76 -6.35
C ASP A 170 22.98 -11.04 -7.35
N LYS A 171 23.10 -10.23 -8.41
CA LYS A 171 24.21 -10.36 -9.37
C LYS A 171 25.55 -10.03 -8.72
N GLU A 172 25.59 -8.96 -7.92
CA GLU A 172 26.78 -8.56 -7.19
C GLU A 172 27.24 -9.65 -6.20
N ILE A 173 26.30 -10.28 -5.49
CA ILE A 173 26.57 -11.44 -4.62
C ILE A 173 27.17 -12.59 -5.42
N ILE A 174 26.57 -12.95 -6.56
CA ILE A 174 27.09 -14.04 -7.42
C ILE A 174 28.52 -13.73 -7.90
N ASP A 175 28.82 -12.48 -8.24
CA ASP A 175 30.15 -12.09 -8.70
C ASP A 175 31.17 -12.08 -7.55
N LEU A 176 30.79 -11.60 -6.36
CA LEU A 176 31.61 -11.70 -5.15
C LEU A 176 31.86 -13.17 -4.75
N GLU A 177 30.87 -14.05 -4.85
CA GLU A 177 31.03 -15.49 -4.58
C GLU A 177 32.06 -16.14 -5.51
N LYS A 178 32.04 -15.77 -6.81
CA LYS A 178 33.07 -16.22 -7.76
C LYS A 178 34.44 -15.70 -7.35
N GLU A 179 34.57 -14.43 -7.01
CA GLU A 179 35.84 -13.82 -6.61
C GLU A 179 36.40 -14.50 -5.37
N VAL A 180 35.59 -14.69 -4.33
CA VAL A 180 35.95 -15.43 -3.11
C VAL A 180 36.44 -16.83 -3.46
N LYS A 181 35.73 -17.55 -4.33
CA LYS A 181 36.15 -18.90 -4.76
C LYS A 181 37.51 -18.89 -5.46
N THR A 182 37.79 -17.88 -6.29
CA THR A 182 39.12 -17.75 -6.93
C THR A 182 40.23 -17.42 -5.91
N LEU A 183 39.93 -16.58 -4.91
CA LEU A 183 40.89 -16.25 -3.86
C LEU A 183 41.20 -17.46 -2.97
N ILE A 184 40.18 -18.27 -2.64
CA ILE A 184 40.36 -19.52 -1.90
C ILE A 184 41.31 -20.46 -2.66
N SER A 185 41.08 -20.67 -3.97
CA SER A 185 41.97 -21.52 -4.78
C SER A 185 43.41 -21.00 -4.81
N LYS A 186 43.62 -19.68 -4.94
CA LYS A 186 44.97 -19.08 -4.89
C LYS A 186 45.64 -19.25 -3.53
N LEU A 187 44.87 -19.17 -2.45
CA LEU A 187 45.35 -19.37 -1.09
C LEU A 187 45.75 -20.83 -0.86
N GLU A 188 44.96 -21.78 -1.36
CA GLU A 188 45.27 -23.22 -1.32
C GLU A 188 46.57 -23.53 -2.09
N ASP A 189 46.74 -22.98 -3.29
CA ASP A 189 47.96 -23.13 -4.08
C ASP A 189 49.19 -22.55 -3.36
N SER A 190 49.04 -21.38 -2.76
CA SER A 190 50.11 -20.73 -1.98
C SER A 190 50.47 -21.55 -0.73
N ASN A 191 49.48 -22.10 -0.04
CA ASN A 191 49.70 -22.98 1.12
C ASN A 191 50.42 -24.27 0.73
N LEU A 192 50.07 -24.87 -0.41
CA LEU A 192 50.78 -26.04 -0.94
C LEU A 192 52.24 -25.68 -1.29
N PHE A 193 52.48 -24.49 -1.85
CA PHE A 193 53.83 -24.01 -2.13
C PHE A 193 54.65 -23.81 -0.86
N ILE A 194 54.08 -23.16 0.17
CA ILE A 194 54.72 -22.99 1.48
C ILE A 194 55.07 -24.35 2.08
N LYS A 195 54.12 -25.30 2.12
CA LYS A 195 54.36 -26.65 2.65
C LYS A 195 55.49 -27.38 1.91
N LYS A 196 55.61 -27.22 0.59
CA LYS A 196 56.74 -27.76 -0.18
C LYS A 196 58.07 -27.13 0.22
N LYS A 197 58.08 -25.83 0.49
CA LYS A 197 59.27 -25.11 0.96
C LYS A 197 59.66 -25.52 2.38
N ASP A 198 58.71 -25.70 3.27
CA ASP A 198 58.97 -26.18 4.63
C ASP A 198 59.61 -27.58 4.63
N LEU A 199 59.09 -28.51 3.82
CA LEU A 199 59.71 -29.84 3.64
C LEU A 199 61.14 -29.76 3.06
N GLN A 200 61.38 -28.81 2.15
CA GLN A 200 62.71 -28.59 1.59
C GLN A 200 63.68 -28.03 2.65
N ILE A 201 63.21 -27.11 3.50
CA ILE A 201 63.96 -26.56 4.62
C ILE A 201 64.31 -27.69 5.61
N GLU A 202 63.34 -28.50 6.02
CA GLU A 202 63.57 -29.62 6.94
C GLU A 202 64.60 -30.62 6.39
N SER A 203 64.56 -30.90 5.09
CA SER A 203 65.57 -31.74 4.43
C SER A 203 66.97 -31.12 4.46
N LEU A 204 67.09 -29.83 4.18
CA LEU A 204 68.37 -29.11 4.24
C LEU A 204 68.90 -29.00 5.67
N GLU A 205 68.02 -28.77 6.65
CA GLU A 205 68.38 -28.76 8.07
C GLU A 205 68.95 -30.12 8.50
N ASN A 206 68.31 -31.22 8.11
CA ASN A 206 68.81 -32.56 8.35
C ASN A 206 70.19 -32.79 7.70
N GLN A 207 70.40 -32.32 6.47
CA GLN A 207 71.71 -32.38 5.82
C GLN A 207 72.77 -31.57 6.56
N ILE A 208 72.44 -30.35 7.02
CA ILE A 208 73.34 -29.51 7.82
C ILE A 208 73.75 -30.22 9.11
N VAL A 209 72.81 -30.88 9.80
CA VAL A 209 73.11 -31.67 11.01
C VAL A 209 74.08 -32.81 10.70
N LEU A 210 73.84 -33.57 9.62
CA LEU A 210 74.76 -34.63 9.18
C LEU A 210 76.16 -34.10 8.88
N TYR A 211 76.26 -33.01 8.10
CA TYR A 211 77.56 -32.41 7.79
C TYR A 211 78.27 -31.86 9.03
N LYS A 212 77.53 -31.29 10.00
CA LYS A 212 78.10 -30.85 11.28
C LYS A 212 78.63 -32.02 12.11
N ASN A 213 77.88 -33.12 12.18
CA ASN A 213 78.32 -34.32 12.90
C ASN A 213 79.59 -34.90 12.26
N ASN A 214 79.58 -35.08 10.94
CA ASN A 214 80.76 -35.55 10.20
C ASN A 214 81.97 -34.63 10.39
N TYR A 215 81.76 -33.31 10.41
CA TYR A 215 82.84 -32.36 10.69
C TYR A 215 83.43 -32.54 12.09
N GLU A 216 82.59 -32.71 13.12
CA GLU A 216 83.08 -32.98 14.48
C GLU A 216 83.78 -34.35 14.60
N GLU A 217 83.32 -35.38 13.91
CA GLU A 217 84.00 -36.68 13.83
C GLU A 217 85.40 -36.53 13.22
N VAL A 218 85.51 -35.96 12.02
CA VAL A 218 86.80 -35.73 11.34
C VAL A 218 87.71 -34.84 12.19
N LYS A 219 87.17 -33.80 12.83
CA LYS A 219 87.94 -32.92 13.73
C LYS A 219 88.47 -33.68 14.95
N ASN A 220 87.70 -34.61 15.51
CA ASN A 220 88.14 -35.47 16.59
C ASN A 220 89.21 -36.47 16.13
N GLU A 221 89.05 -37.08 14.96
CA GLU A 221 90.07 -37.94 14.35
C GLU A 221 91.39 -37.19 14.13
N ILE A 222 91.35 -35.99 13.55
CA ILE A 222 92.53 -35.12 13.39
C ILE A 222 93.18 -34.82 14.75
N LYS A 223 92.38 -34.58 15.79
CA LYS A 223 92.90 -34.33 17.15
C LYS A 223 93.60 -35.56 17.71
N ILE A 224 93.02 -36.74 17.57
CA ILE A 224 93.62 -38.02 17.99
C ILE A 224 94.93 -38.23 17.23
N GLU A 225 94.92 -38.11 15.91
CA GLU A 225 96.11 -38.29 15.06
C GLU A 225 97.22 -37.29 15.41
N LYS A 226 96.85 -36.03 15.66
CA LYS A 226 97.79 -35.00 16.12
C LYS A 226 98.45 -35.41 17.44
N THR A 227 97.66 -35.84 18.44
CA THR A 227 98.23 -36.28 19.73
C THR A 227 99.09 -37.54 19.60
N TYR A 228 98.72 -38.47 18.71
CA TYR A 228 99.51 -39.66 18.42
C TYR A 228 100.87 -39.29 17.79
N THR A 229 100.83 -38.42 16.79
CA THR A 229 102.03 -37.92 16.09
C THR A 229 102.94 -37.15 17.05
N GLU A 230 102.37 -36.34 17.94
CA GLU A 230 103.10 -35.55 18.95
C GLU A 230 103.76 -36.46 19.99
N LYS A 231 103.07 -37.52 20.46
CA LYS A 231 103.66 -38.56 21.32
C LYS A 231 104.81 -39.29 20.62
N LYS A 232 104.60 -39.72 19.37
CA LYS A 232 105.62 -40.41 18.57
C LYS A 232 106.85 -39.52 18.35
N PHE A 233 106.64 -38.25 18.01
CA PHE A 233 107.69 -37.25 17.86
C PHE A 233 108.49 -37.08 19.15
N ASN A 234 107.82 -36.88 20.30
CA ASN A 234 108.49 -36.75 21.59
C ASN A 234 109.28 -38.00 21.97
N SER A 235 108.73 -39.21 21.77
CA SER A 235 109.48 -40.45 22.02
C SER A 235 110.72 -40.57 21.14
N THR A 236 110.69 -40.04 19.92
CA THR A 236 111.83 -40.05 19.00
C THR A 236 112.86 -39.00 19.41
N LEU A 237 112.39 -37.82 19.85
CA LEU A 237 113.22 -36.75 20.39
C LEU A 237 113.96 -37.23 21.65
N ASP A 238 113.27 -37.94 22.56
CA ASP A 238 113.87 -38.47 23.78
C ASP A 238 114.91 -39.55 23.47
N LYS A 239 114.65 -40.44 22.51
CA LYS A 239 115.67 -41.38 21.99
C LYS A 239 116.90 -40.65 21.44
N HIS A 240 116.71 -39.62 20.61
CA HIS A 240 117.83 -38.84 20.10
C HIS A 240 118.57 -38.07 21.20
N LYS A 241 117.89 -37.60 22.25
CA LYS A 241 118.55 -37.01 23.42
C LYS A 241 119.39 -38.05 24.17
N GLU A 242 118.86 -39.26 24.37
CA GLU A 242 119.63 -40.36 24.96
C GLU A 242 120.88 -40.68 24.12
N GLU A 243 120.74 -40.79 22.80
CA GLU A 243 121.86 -40.98 21.86
C GLU A 243 122.90 -39.85 21.98
N ILE A 244 122.47 -38.58 22.02
CA ILE A 244 123.38 -37.44 22.22
C ILE A 244 124.10 -37.52 23.58
N THR A 245 123.41 -37.96 24.64
CA THR A 245 124.00 -38.10 25.97
C THR A 245 125.05 -39.21 25.99
N GLN A 246 124.76 -40.33 25.33
CA GLN A 246 125.70 -41.44 25.17
C GLN A 246 126.94 -40.99 24.37
N ILE A 247 126.74 -40.31 23.23
CA ILE A 247 127.84 -39.76 22.41
C ILE A 247 128.68 -38.75 23.21
N LYS A 248 128.05 -37.84 23.96
CA LYS A 248 128.78 -36.89 24.84
C LYS A 248 129.65 -37.63 25.85
N SER A 249 129.10 -38.63 26.54
CA SER A 249 129.87 -39.43 27.51
C SER A 249 131.03 -40.20 26.86
N ALA A 250 130.86 -40.64 25.62
CA ALA A 250 131.91 -41.31 24.86
C ALA A 250 133.03 -40.33 24.47
N ILE A 251 132.68 -39.13 24.01
CA ILE A 251 133.63 -38.06 23.72
C ILE A 251 134.38 -37.64 24.99
N GLU A 252 133.70 -37.46 26.13
CA GLU A 252 134.36 -37.13 27.40
C GLU A 252 135.35 -38.21 27.82
N LYS A 253 134.99 -39.50 27.74
CA LYS A 253 135.92 -40.60 28.00
C LYS A 253 137.10 -40.61 27.04
N GLU A 254 136.88 -40.32 25.76
CA GLU A 254 137.94 -40.27 24.76
C GLU A 254 138.87 -39.07 24.97
N PHE A 255 138.31 -37.92 25.37
CA PHE A 255 139.05 -36.71 25.69
C PHE A 255 139.90 -36.89 26.95
N GLU A 256 139.33 -37.51 27.99
CA GLU A 256 140.06 -37.85 29.21
C GLU A 256 141.23 -38.80 28.90
N LYS A 257 141.00 -39.81 28.06
CA LYS A 257 142.04 -40.74 27.62
C LYS A 257 143.17 -40.01 26.89
N LYS A 258 142.84 -39.14 25.93
CA LYS A 258 143.84 -38.32 25.21
C LYS A 258 144.56 -37.32 26.12
N PHE A 259 143.88 -36.76 27.11
CA PHE A 259 144.49 -35.85 28.08
C PHE A 259 145.51 -36.60 28.96
N GLN A 260 145.17 -37.79 29.46
CA GLN A 260 146.08 -38.64 30.23
C GLN A 260 147.30 -39.07 29.40
N GLU A 261 147.10 -39.46 28.14
CA GLU A 261 148.20 -39.77 27.22
C GLU A 261 149.14 -38.58 27.02
N ARG A 262 148.60 -37.36 26.86
CA ARG A 262 149.40 -36.14 26.67
C ARG A 262 150.14 -35.73 27.94
N LEU A 263 149.52 -35.87 29.11
CA LEU A 263 150.14 -35.61 30.40
C LEU A 263 151.35 -36.54 30.65
N ASN A 264 151.23 -37.82 30.27
CA ASN A 264 152.34 -38.76 30.36
C ASN A 264 153.50 -38.40 29.41
N PHE A 265 153.18 -37.98 28.18
CA PHE A 265 154.20 -37.51 27.24
C PHE A 265 154.93 -36.26 27.76
N GLU A 266 154.22 -35.31 28.36
CA GLU A 266 154.82 -34.09 28.94
C GLU A 266 155.76 -34.42 30.11
N LYS A 267 155.40 -35.41 30.95
CA LYS A 267 156.26 -35.92 32.03
C LYS A 267 157.53 -36.58 31.48
N GLU A 268 157.42 -37.42 30.46
CA GLU A 268 158.58 -38.03 29.79
C GLU A 268 159.50 -36.98 29.18
N LYS A 269 158.93 -35.96 28.52
CA LYS A 269 159.69 -34.84 27.96
C LYS A 269 160.45 -34.07 29.04
N PHE A 270 159.81 -33.77 30.18
CA PHE A 270 160.44 -33.09 31.29
C PHE A 270 161.60 -33.91 31.90
N LEU A 271 161.43 -35.23 32.02
CA LEU A 271 162.50 -36.14 32.45
C LEU A 271 163.71 -36.08 31.50
N LEU A 272 163.45 -36.10 30.19
CA LEU A 272 164.50 -36.02 29.16
C LEU A 272 165.23 -34.67 29.17
N GLU A 273 164.52 -33.57 29.44
CA GLU A 273 165.09 -32.22 29.57
C GLU A 273 166.00 -32.14 30.81
N LYS A 274 165.60 -32.76 31.92
CA LYS A 274 166.41 -32.84 33.14
C LYS A 274 167.65 -33.72 32.96
N GLU A 275 167.57 -34.81 32.20
CA GLU A 275 168.74 -35.63 31.84
C GLU A 275 169.74 -34.85 30.98
N LYS A 276 169.26 -34.01 30.06
CA LYS A 276 170.14 -33.12 29.27
C LYS A 276 170.86 -32.08 30.11
N GLU A 277 170.20 -31.44 31.08
CA GLU A 277 170.85 -30.52 32.02
C GLU A 277 171.94 -31.22 32.86
N LEU A 278 171.73 -32.48 33.22
CA LEU A 278 172.70 -33.27 33.98
C LEU A 278 173.97 -33.54 33.15
N ILE A 279 173.81 -33.87 31.86
CA ILE A 279 174.91 -34.11 30.92
C ILE A 279 175.71 -32.82 30.61
N GLU A 280 175.07 -31.65 30.58
CA GLU A 280 175.79 -30.38 30.41
C GLU A 280 176.62 -29.98 31.65
N LEU A 281 176.14 -30.29 32.86
CA LEU A 281 176.90 -30.12 34.10
C LEU A 281 178.14 -31.03 34.17
N GLU A 282 178.05 -32.27 33.67
CA GLU A 282 179.19 -33.18 33.57
C GLU A 282 180.25 -32.73 32.55
N LYS A 283 179.83 -32.13 31.43
CA LYS A 283 180.74 -31.54 30.43
C LYS A 283 181.45 -30.27 30.92
N ALA A 284 180.85 -29.52 31.85
CA ALA A 284 181.47 -28.33 32.44
C ALA A 284 182.57 -28.69 33.47
N LEU A 285 182.43 -29.82 34.18
CA LEU A 285 183.44 -30.30 35.13
C LEU A 285 184.72 -30.81 34.45
N THR A 286 184.63 -31.41 33.26
CA THR A 286 185.78 -31.96 32.52
C THR A 286 186.62 -30.92 31.76
N ARG A 287 186.14 -29.67 31.62
CA ARG A 287 186.95 -28.55 31.06
C ARG A 287 187.85 -27.86 32.10
N LYS A 288 187.72 -28.19 33.39
CA LYS A 288 188.60 -27.68 34.47
C LYS A 288 189.96 -28.41 34.57
N GLU A 289 190.21 -29.49 33.82
CA GLU A 289 191.41 -30.33 34.00
C GLU A 289 192.35 -30.45 32.77
N LYS A 290 192.15 -29.71 31.67
CA LYS A 290 192.99 -29.80 30.44
C LYS A 290 193.53 -28.49 29.85
N LYS A 291 193.75 -27.45 30.67
CA LYS A 291 194.51 -26.23 30.30
C LYS A 291 195.55 -25.84 31.35
N GLY A 292 196.49 -26.75 31.57
CA GLY A 292 197.83 -26.50 32.06
C GLY A 292 198.73 -27.52 31.39
N GLU A 293 199.39 -27.11 30.29
CA GLU A 293 200.56 -27.71 29.62
C GLU A 293 200.45 -27.56 28.09
N ASP A 294 200.67 -26.33 27.60
CA ASP A 294 201.78 -26.09 26.66
C ASP A 294 202.00 -24.59 26.40
N LYS A 295 203.28 -24.20 26.50
CA LYS A 295 203.95 -22.97 26.02
C LYS A 295 203.89 -21.67 26.85
N LYS A 296 205.10 -21.25 27.26
CA LYS A 296 205.67 -20.01 26.72
C LYS A 296 206.15 -20.29 25.30
N GLU A 297 205.74 -19.47 24.35
CA GLU A 297 206.54 -18.27 24.00
C GLU A 297 205.75 -17.06 24.47
#